data_AF-A0A961H811-F1
#
_entry.id   AF-A0A961H811-F1
#
_cell.length_a   1.000
_cell.length_b   1.000
_cell.length_c   1.000
_cell.angle_alpha   90.00
_cell.angle_beta   90.00
_cell.angle_gamma   90.00
#
_symmetry.space_group_name_H-M   'P 1'
#
loop_
_entity.id
_entity.type
_entity.pdbx_description
1 polymer ?
#
loop_
_entity_poly.entity_id
_entity_poly.type
_entity_poly.pdbx_seq_one_letter_code
_entity_poly.pdbx_strand_id
1 'polypeptide(L)'
;MRRVGGSVATPRLLPAPAVVSAVLWLTAPGVSAVPPNPAPEPILGPLAPGQVVRVGPVAGTGTPTGDFGVGATDLCEFMAFPAELLQICGDSFAGQGVGFGGWFTPVALRVALDSVNDPRGIRYTGAVGVQTPLLADPPPAGASQLPAGVVEINRQNYLMVTTTKDLVPQSSRLVKAEAGRAGWSTVAGSVRPADYQDGNQSQISGYYDPIPTADSPRGWVYLVANNFDRSAPVRLYRVPPQ
;
A
#
# COMPACT_ATOMS: atom_id res chain seq x y z
N MET A 1 -69.53 4.31 90.86
CA MET A 1 -69.97 3.91 89.50
C MET A 1 -68.76 3.78 88.58
N ARG A 2 -68.85 2.90 87.59
CA ARG A 2 -67.78 2.16 86.86
C ARG A 2 -66.65 3.00 86.21
N ARG A 3 -65.46 2.37 86.17
CA ARG A 3 -64.30 2.67 85.29
C ARG A 3 -64.64 2.49 83.80
N VAL A 4 -63.83 3.12 82.94
CA VAL A 4 -63.09 2.63 81.73
C VAL A 4 -62.83 3.89 80.89
N GLY A 5 -61.66 4.26 80.39
CA GLY A 5 -60.42 3.57 80.03
C GLY A 5 -59.97 4.20 78.70
N GLY A 6 -58.79 4.80 78.67
CA GLY A 6 -58.29 5.52 77.48
C GLY A 6 -57.85 4.59 76.34
N SER A 7 -57.81 5.14 75.12
CA SER A 7 -56.91 4.65 74.08
C SER A 7 -56.69 5.74 73.02
N VAL A 8 -55.42 6.09 72.84
CA VAL A 8 -54.89 6.97 71.79
C VAL A 8 -54.74 6.12 70.52
N ALA A 9 -55.27 6.59 69.39
CA ALA A 9 -55.05 5.97 68.10
C ALA A 9 -54.33 6.94 67.15
N THR A 10 -53.17 6.48 66.70
CA THR A 10 -52.17 7.05 65.80
C THR A 10 -52.71 7.29 64.38
N PRO A 11 -52.31 8.38 63.68
CA PRO A 11 -52.67 8.59 62.28
C PRO A 11 -51.90 7.62 61.36
N ARG A 12 -52.62 6.94 60.47
CA ARG A 12 -52.05 6.07 59.42
C ARG A 12 -51.41 6.94 58.32
N LEU A 13 -50.10 6.78 58.11
CA LEU A 13 -49.42 7.25 56.89
C LEU A 13 -49.89 6.43 55.69
N LEU A 14 -50.24 7.12 54.60
CA LEU A 14 -50.42 6.54 53.26
C LEU A 14 -49.04 6.32 52.62
N PRO A 15 -48.79 5.19 51.93
CA PRO A 15 -47.52 4.96 51.25
C PRO A 15 -47.43 5.77 49.94
N ALA A 16 -46.26 6.37 49.70
CA ALA A 16 -45.89 7.05 48.46
C ALA A 16 -45.79 6.07 47.27
N PRO A 17 -46.05 6.49 46.03
CA PRO A 17 -45.88 5.63 44.87
C PRO A 17 -44.39 5.46 44.55
N ALA A 18 -43.93 4.22 44.46
CA ALA A 18 -42.61 3.87 43.97
C ALA A 18 -42.56 4.08 42.45
N VAL A 19 -41.75 5.03 41.98
CA VAL A 19 -41.42 5.19 40.56
C VAL A 19 -40.38 4.13 40.20
N VAL A 20 -40.79 3.12 39.46
CA VAL A 20 -39.89 2.11 38.88
C VAL A 20 -39.33 2.69 37.58
N SER A 21 -38.07 3.15 37.63
CA SER A 21 -37.32 3.49 36.42
C SER A 21 -36.93 2.20 35.69
N ALA A 22 -37.67 1.86 34.63
CA ALA A 22 -37.28 0.80 33.70
C ALA A 22 -36.14 1.32 32.80
N VAL A 23 -34.92 0.85 33.06
CA VAL A 23 -33.79 1.04 32.14
C VAL A 23 -34.01 0.10 30.95
N LEU A 24 -34.47 0.63 29.82
CA LEU A 24 -34.46 -0.09 28.54
C LEU A 24 -33.01 -0.21 28.07
N TRP A 25 -32.46 -1.43 28.16
CA TRP A 25 -31.26 -1.82 27.44
C TRP A 25 -31.62 -1.92 25.96
N LEU A 26 -31.37 -0.85 25.20
CA LEU A 26 -31.35 -0.91 23.74
C LEU A 26 -30.16 -1.79 23.33
N THR A 27 -30.45 -3.05 23.01
CA THR A 27 -29.50 -3.93 22.32
C THR A 27 -29.22 -3.31 20.95
N ALA A 28 -28.05 -2.70 20.79
CA ALA A 28 -27.59 -2.27 19.48
C ALA A 28 -27.57 -3.49 18.55
N PRO A 29 -28.11 -3.41 17.32
CA PRO A 29 -27.95 -4.49 16.36
C PRO A 29 -26.46 -4.73 16.17
N GLY A 30 -26.04 -5.98 16.38
CA GLY A 30 -24.66 -6.38 16.12
C GLY A 30 -24.31 -6.01 14.69
N VAL A 31 -23.43 -5.03 14.53
CA VAL A 31 -22.81 -4.74 13.24
C VAL A 31 -21.90 -5.92 12.95
N SER A 32 -22.42 -6.92 12.23
CA SER A 32 -21.57 -7.96 11.67
C SER A 32 -20.81 -7.32 10.52
N ALA A 33 -19.48 -7.27 10.64
CA ALA A 33 -18.65 -7.01 9.48
C ALA A 33 -19.01 -8.06 8.42
N VAL A 34 -19.34 -7.62 7.20
CA VAL A 34 -19.38 -8.53 6.06
C VAL A 34 -17.96 -9.10 5.97
N PRO A 35 -17.76 -10.42 6.08
CA PRO A 35 -16.43 -10.98 5.95
C PRO A 35 -15.86 -10.52 4.61
N PRO A 36 -14.57 -10.13 4.55
CA PRO A 36 -13.94 -9.81 3.28
C PRO A 36 -14.22 -10.96 2.32
N ASN A 37 -14.50 -10.63 1.03
CA ASN A 37 -14.62 -11.66 0.00
C ASN A 37 -13.47 -12.65 0.19
N PRO A 38 -13.75 -13.98 0.20
CA PRO A 38 -12.70 -14.96 0.39
C PRO A 38 -11.59 -14.63 -0.60
N ALA A 39 -10.36 -14.49 -0.09
CA ALA A 39 -9.21 -14.33 -0.95
C ALA A 39 -9.24 -15.50 -1.95
N PRO A 40 -9.03 -15.26 -3.25
CA PRO A 40 -8.98 -16.34 -4.22
C PRO A 40 -8.00 -17.40 -3.71
N GLU A 41 -8.41 -18.67 -3.75
CA GLU A 41 -7.53 -19.75 -3.30
C GLU A 41 -6.22 -19.67 -4.09
N PRO A 42 -5.06 -19.87 -3.44
CA PRO A 42 -3.77 -19.87 -4.13
C PRO A 42 -3.81 -20.85 -5.29
N ILE A 43 -3.39 -20.41 -6.49
CA ILE A 43 -3.35 -21.22 -7.72
C ILE A 43 -2.54 -22.51 -7.50
N LEU A 44 -1.54 -22.44 -6.62
CA LEU A 44 -0.70 -23.55 -6.20
C LEU A 44 -1.11 -23.99 -4.79
N GLY A 45 -1.28 -25.29 -4.60
CA GLY A 45 -1.37 -25.87 -3.27
C GLY A 45 -0.11 -25.58 -2.44
N PRO A 46 -0.17 -25.76 -1.10
CA PRO A 46 0.97 -25.52 -0.23
C PRO A 46 2.22 -26.25 -0.71
N LEU A 47 3.31 -25.49 -0.88
CA LEU A 47 4.61 -26.05 -1.26
C LEU A 47 5.20 -26.81 -0.08
N ALA A 48 5.85 -27.95 -0.35
CA ALA A 48 6.64 -28.64 0.66
C ALA A 48 7.82 -27.75 1.12
N PRO A 49 8.35 -27.95 2.35
CA PRO A 49 9.52 -27.19 2.80
C PRO A 49 10.68 -27.24 1.80
N GLY A 50 11.15 -26.07 1.35
CA GLY A 50 12.23 -25.94 0.37
C GLY A 50 11.83 -26.15 -1.10
N GLN A 51 10.57 -26.51 -1.38
CA GLN A 51 10.07 -26.62 -2.75
C GLN A 51 9.93 -25.23 -3.38
N VAL A 52 10.45 -25.11 -4.60
CA VAL A 52 10.33 -23.91 -5.43
C VAL A 52 9.59 -24.29 -6.72
N VAL A 53 8.57 -23.51 -7.07
CA VAL A 53 7.84 -23.65 -8.33
C VAL A 53 7.88 -22.32 -9.06
N ARG A 54 8.32 -22.34 -10.32
CA ARG A 54 8.20 -21.18 -11.22
C ARG A 54 6.81 -21.23 -11.86
N VAL A 55 5.96 -20.24 -11.55
CA VAL A 55 4.65 -20.09 -12.19
C VAL A 55 4.79 -19.63 -13.64
N GLY A 56 5.63 -18.62 -13.88
CA GLY A 56 5.88 -18.08 -15.21
C GLY A 56 6.93 -16.98 -15.19
N PRO A 57 7.40 -16.50 -16.35
CA PRO A 57 8.09 -15.22 -16.42
C PRO A 57 7.13 -14.08 -16.05
N VAL A 58 7.65 -13.03 -15.42
CA VAL A 58 6.87 -11.83 -15.08
C VAL A 58 7.12 -10.78 -16.16
N ALA A 59 8.33 -10.25 -16.32
CA ALA A 59 8.61 -9.24 -17.34
C ALA A 59 10.04 -9.35 -17.90
N GLY A 60 10.29 -8.70 -19.03
CA GLY A 60 11.62 -8.57 -19.63
C GLY A 60 11.96 -9.64 -20.66
N THR A 61 13.19 -10.15 -20.62
CA THR A 61 13.79 -10.97 -21.68
C THR A 61 12.96 -12.21 -21.99
N GLY A 62 12.62 -12.39 -23.27
CA GLY A 62 11.84 -13.52 -23.77
C GLY A 62 10.37 -13.52 -23.35
N THR A 63 9.85 -12.39 -22.85
CA THR A 63 8.46 -12.26 -22.41
C THR A 63 7.62 -11.39 -23.37
N PRO A 64 6.28 -11.49 -23.31
CA PRO A 64 5.39 -10.63 -24.11
C PRO A 64 5.51 -9.13 -23.82
N THR A 65 6.26 -8.69 -22.79
CA THR A 65 6.48 -7.25 -22.57
C THR A 65 7.25 -6.60 -23.73
N GLY A 66 7.99 -7.40 -24.51
CA GLY A 66 8.66 -6.95 -25.74
C GLY A 66 7.69 -6.37 -26.78
N ASP A 67 6.45 -6.87 -26.84
CA ASP A 67 5.41 -6.36 -27.75
C ASP A 67 5.01 -4.91 -27.43
N PHE A 68 5.29 -4.47 -26.19
CA PHE A 68 5.07 -3.10 -25.72
C PHE A 68 6.35 -2.26 -25.69
N GLY A 69 7.43 -2.75 -26.34
CA GLY A 69 8.72 -2.06 -26.39
C GLY A 69 9.56 -2.19 -25.11
N VAL A 70 9.27 -3.18 -24.26
CA VAL A 70 10.04 -3.47 -23.04
C VAL A 70 10.57 -4.91 -23.13
N GLY A 71 11.71 -5.07 -23.81
CA GLY A 71 12.35 -6.37 -24.01
C GLY A 71 13.23 -6.84 -22.85
N ALA A 72 13.66 -5.94 -21.97
CA ALA A 72 14.34 -6.25 -20.71
C ALA A 72 14.00 -5.18 -19.66
N THR A 73 13.97 -5.57 -18.38
CA THR A 73 13.64 -4.65 -17.29
C THR A 73 14.25 -5.14 -15.98
N ASP A 74 14.62 -4.22 -15.11
CA ASP A 74 15.03 -4.50 -13.73
C ASP A 74 14.03 -3.95 -12.71
N LEU A 75 14.16 -4.41 -11.46
CA LEU A 75 13.49 -3.91 -10.26
C LEU A 75 12.03 -3.47 -10.46
N CYS A 76 11.07 -4.33 -10.12
CA CYS A 76 9.67 -4.04 -10.33
C CYS A 76 8.85 -3.99 -9.03
N GLU A 77 7.92 -3.04 -8.97
CA GLU A 77 6.95 -2.87 -7.89
C GLU A 77 5.52 -2.97 -8.44
N PHE A 78 4.67 -3.75 -7.78
CA PHE A 78 3.24 -3.79 -8.10
C PHE A 78 2.50 -2.68 -7.37
N MET A 79 1.69 -1.92 -8.10
CA MET A 79 0.87 -0.84 -7.57
C MET A 79 -0.57 -1.03 -8.04
N ALA A 80 -1.45 -1.31 -7.08
CA ALA A 80 -2.87 -1.47 -7.34
C ALA A 80 -3.58 -0.12 -7.36
N PHE A 81 -4.47 0.07 -8.33
CA PHE A 81 -5.46 1.14 -8.40
C PHE A 81 -6.84 0.49 -8.44
N PRO A 82 -7.94 1.23 -8.17
CA PRO A 82 -9.29 0.67 -8.18
C PRO A 82 -9.70 -0.06 -9.47
N ALA A 83 -9.14 0.32 -10.63
CA ALA A 83 -9.50 -0.24 -11.93
C ALA A 83 -8.30 -0.81 -12.72
N GLU A 84 -7.09 -0.78 -12.15
CA GLU A 84 -5.87 -1.13 -12.87
C GLU A 84 -4.82 -1.66 -11.89
N LEU A 85 -3.99 -2.60 -12.35
CA LEU A 85 -2.77 -2.99 -11.66
C LEU A 85 -1.58 -2.64 -12.55
N LEU A 86 -0.65 -1.88 -11.99
CA LEU A 86 0.60 -1.54 -12.66
C LEU A 86 1.74 -2.35 -12.06
N GLN A 87 2.67 -2.75 -12.91
CA GLN A 87 4.00 -3.16 -12.50
C GLN A 87 4.98 -2.09 -12.97
N ILE A 88 5.47 -1.29 -12.02
CA ILE A 88 6.45 -0.23 -12.29
C ILE A 88 7.83 -0.84 -12.22
N CYS A 89 8.59 -0.78 -13.30
CA CYS A 89 9.93 -1.32 -13.36
C CYS A 89 10.96 -0.23 -13.61
N GLY A 90 12.20 -0.44 -13.14
CA GLY A 90 13.30 0.49 -13.24
C GLY A 90 13.87 0.60 -14.66
N ASP A 91 15.17 0.44 -14.77
CA ASP A 91 15.86 0.50 -16.05
C ASP A 91 15.31 -0.58 -16.99
N SER A 92 14.81 -0.10 -18.11
CA SER A 92 14.11 -0.91 -19.09
C SER A 92 14.67 -0.63 -20.47
N PHE A 93 14.75 -1.68 -21.28
CA PHE A 93 15.36 -1.65 -22.59
C PHE A 93 14.41 -2.21 -23.64
N ALA A 94 14.39 -1.61 -24.83
CA ALA A 94 13.55 -2.09 -25.93
C ALA A 94 14.01 -3.45 -26.47
N GLY A 95 15.31 -3.72 -26.41
CA GLY A 95 15.90 -5.00 -26.77
C GLY A 95 15.91 -6.02 -25.63
N GLN A 96 16.45 -7.20 -25.91
CA GLN A 96 16.37 -8.37 -25.01
C GLN A 96 17.38 -8.35 -23.84
N GLY A 97 18.06 -7.24 -23.61
CA GLY A 97 19.07 -7.12 -22.56
C GLY A 97 19.51 -5.69 -22.31
N VAL A 98 20.33 -5.52 -21.27
CA VAL A 98 20.90 -4.22 -20.86
C VAL A 98 21.68 -3.60 -22.03
N GLY A 99 21.35 -2.36 -22.37
CA GLY A 99 22.01 -1.59 -23.45
C GLY A 99 21.53 -1.91 -24.87
N PHE A 100 20.53 -2.79 -25.04
CA PHE A 100 19.98 -3.10 -26.37
C PHE A 100 18.75 -2.23 -26.65
N GLY A 101 18.81 -1.40 -27.70
CA GLY A 101 17.69 -0.54 -28.10
C GLY A 101 17.53 0.70 -27.21
N GLY A 102 16.34 1.31 -27.24
CA GLY A 102 16.01 2.47 -26.39
C GLY A 102 16.03 2.10 -24.90
N TRP A 103 16.48 3.04 -24.06
CA TRP A 103 16.53 2.91 -22.60
C TRP A 103 15.50 3.85 -21.96
N PHE A 104 14.80 3.35 -20.94
CA PHE A 104 13.74 4.02 -20.21
C PHE A 104 13.93 3.84 -18.70
N THR A 105 13.59 4.86 -17.90
CA THR A 105 13.77 4.81 -16.45
C THR A 105 12.79 5.78 -15.76
N PRO A 106 11.79 5.28 -15.00
CA PRO A 106 11.16 3.95 -15.03
C PRO A 106 10.08 3.81 -16.11
N VAL A 107 9.53 2.59 -16.26
CA VAL A 107 8.31 2.29 -17.05
C VAL A 107 7.23 1.68 -16.17
N ALA A 108 5.96 1.77 -16.58
CA ALA A 108 4.84 1.08 -15.95
C ALA A 108 4.15 0.15 -16.93
N LEU A 109 4.17 -1.15 -16.64
CA LEU A 109 3.49 -2.18 -17.41
C LEU A 109 2.06 -2.36 -16.86
N ARG A 110 1.05 -2.38 -17.75
CA ARG A 110 -0.35 -2.58 -17.39
C ARG A 110 -0.65 -4.06 -17.28
N VAL A 111 -0.98 -4.53 -16.09
CA VAL A 111 -1.29 -5.94 -15.82
C VAL A 111 -2.77 -6.22 -16.10
N ALA A 112 -3.03 -7.31 -16.81
CA ALA A 112 -4.39 -7.84 -16.95
C ALA A 112 -4.83 -8.42 -15.59
N LEU A 113 -5.81 -7.79 -14.92
CA LEU A 113 -6.23 -8.19 -13.56
C LEU A 113 -6.71 -9.65 -13.48
N ASP A 114 -7.33 -10.15 -14.54
CA ASP A 114 -7.78 -11.54 -14.65
C ASP A 114 -6.61 -12.55 -14.75
N SER A 115 -5.39 -12.09 -15.03
CA SER A 115 -4.19 -12.94 -15.09
C SER A 115 -3.47 -13.13 -13.76
N VAL A 116 -3.81 -12.35 -12.72
CA VAL A 116 -3.13 -12.44 -11.40
C VAL A 116 -3.24 -13.83 -10.81
N ASN A 117 -4.37 -14.51 -11.04
CA ASN A 117 -4.63 -15.87 -10.59
C ASN A 117 -4.58 -16.91 -11.74
N ASP A 118 -4.00 -16.57 -12.90
CA ASP A 118 -3.88 -17.51 -14.02
C ASP A 118 -2.64 -18.41 -13.82
N PRO A 119 -2.77 -19.75 -13.87
CA PRO A 119 -1.64 -20.67 -13.76
C PRO A 119 -0.58 -20.51 -14.85
N ARG A 120 -0.90 -19.81 -15.95
CA ARG A 120 0.05 -19.48 -17.02
C ARG A 120 0.91 -18.25 -16.72
N GLY A 121 0.64 -17.56 -15.61
CA GLY A 121 1.34 -16.36 -15.18
C GLY A 121 0.70 -15.05 -15.62
N ILE A 122 1.40 -13.95 -15.31
CA ILE A 122 0.91 -12.59 -15.53
C ILE A 122 0.89 -12.24 -17.03
N ARG A 123 -0.19 -11.58 -17.46
CA ARG A 123 -0.32 -11.01 -18.81
C ARG A 123 -0.32 -9.49 -18.74
N TYR A 124 0.23 -8.86 -19.77
CA TYR A 124 0.28 -7.41 -19.91
C TYR A 124 -0.58 -6.94 -21.07
N THR A 125 -1.14 -5.75 -20.93
CA THR A 125 -2.04 -5.12 -21.91
C THR A 125 -1.50 -3.81 -22.46
N GLY A 126 -0.36 -3.33 -21.94
CA GLY A 126 0.25 -2.09 -22.37
C GLY A 126 1.45 -1.69 -21.53
N ALA A 127 2.11 -0.61 -21.94
CA ALA A 127 3.17 0.05 -21.20
C ALA A 127 3.01 1.58 -21.24
N VAL A 128 3.45 2.25 -20.19
CA VAL A 128 3.61 3.71 -20.08
C VAL A 128 5.07 3.99 -19.71
N GLY A 129 5.64 5.11 -20.15
CA GLY A 129 7.08 5.41 -19.94
C GLY A 129 7.97 5.13 -21.14
N VAL A 130 7.46 4.44 -22.17
CA VAL A 130 8.23 4.08 -23.39
C VAL A 130 8.21 5.14 -24.49
N GLN A 131 7.16 5.96 -24.55
CA GLN A 131 7.01 7.07 -25.52
C GLN A 131 7.08 8.44 -24.83
N THR A 132 6.44 8.54 -23.66
CA THR A 132 6.45 9.72 -22.80
C THR A 132 6.93 9.28 -21.43
N PRO A 133 7.90 9.99 -20.81
CA PRO A 133 8.45 9.61 -19.50
C PRO A 133 7.36 9.38 -18.46
N LEU A 134 7.49 8.30 -17.68
CA LEU A 134 6.52 7.99 -16.62
C LEU A 134 6.53 9.08 -15.54
N LEU A 135 7.70 9.64 -15.24
CA LEU A 135 7.92 10.67 -14.24
C LEU A 135 8.05 12.05 -14.92
N ALA A 136 7.51 13.09 -14.29
CA ALA A 136 7.59 14.46 -14.80
C ALA A 136 9.03 15.00 -14.79
N ASP A 137 9.77 14.70 -13.73
CA ASP A 137 11.14 15.15 -13.55
C ASP A 137 12.13 14.16 -14.17
N PRO A 138 12.93 14.57 -15.18
CA PRO A 138 13.88 13.67 -15.81
C PRO A 138 15.03 13.29 -14.84
N PRO A 139 15.68 12.14 -15.05
CA PRO A 139 16.92 11.84 -14.33
C PRO A 139 18.04 12.82 -14.73
N PRO A 140 19.00 13.08 -13.83
CA PRO A 140 20.29 13.63 -14.23
C PRO A 140 20.94 12.79 -15.34
N ALA A 141 21.79 13.41 -16.16
CA ALA A 141 22.46 12.70 -17.25
C ALA A 141 23.26 11.49 -16.74
N GLY A 142 22.98 10.30 -17.30
CA GLY A 142 23.62 9.04 -16.92
C GLY A 142 23.16 8.47 -15.57
N ALA A 143 22.06 8.98 -14.99
CA ALA A 143 21.44 8.42 -13.80
C ALA A 143 20.13 7.70 -14.14
N SER A 144 19.76 6.73 -13.29
CA SER A 144 18.51 5.99 -13.36
C SER A 144 17.54 6.48 -12.29
N GLN A 145 16.24 6.36 -12.54
CA GLN A 145 15.18 6.58 -11.55
C GLN A 145 14.45 5.25 -11.32
N LEU A 146 14.74 4.61 -10.19
CA LEU A 146 14.29 3.25 -9.90
C LEU A 146 13.09 3.28 -8.95
N PRO A 147 12.07 2.42 -9.16
CA PRO A 147 11.02 2.22 -8.19
C PRO A 147 11.63 1.60 -6.92
N ALA A 148 11.33 2.20 -5.78
CA ALA A 148 11.94 1.88 -4.50
C ALA A 148 10.88 1.58 -3.43
N GLY A 149 9.71 1.11 -3.86
CA GLY A 149 8.58 0.78 -3.00
C GLY A 149 7.38 1.70 -3.19
N VAL A 150 6.21 1.20 -2.78
CA VAL A 150 4.92 1.87 -2.95
C VAL A 150 4.16 1.96 -1.63
N VAL A 151 3.25 2.93 -1.56
CA VAL A 151 2.26 3.03 -0.49
C VAL A 151 0.97 3.64 -1.03
N GLU A 152 -0.16 3.01 -0.73
CA GLU A 152 -1.48 3.61 -0.93
C GLU A 152 -1.93 4.27 0.38
N ILE A 153 -2.31 5.54 0.32
CA ILE A 153 -2.82 6.29 1.46
C ILE A 153 -4.09 7.00 1.00
N ASN A 154 -5.23 6.75 1.66
CA ASN A 154 -6.51 7.39 1.33
C ASN A 154 -6.89 7.29 -0.16
N ARG A 155 -6.70 6.11 -0.79
CA ARG A 155 -6.94 5.86 -2.23
C ARG A 155 -6.04 6.67 -3.16
N GLN A 156 -4.93 7.21 -2.65
CA GLN A 156 -3.88 7.85 -3.45
C GLN A 156 -2.63 6.99 -3.39
N ASN A 157 -2.08 6.68 -4.55
CA ASN A 157 -0.87 5.90 -4.66
C ASN A 157 0.37 6.80 -4.71
N TYR A 158 1.38 6.40 -3.96
CA TYR A 158 2.68 7.03 -3.94
C TYR A 158 3.76 6.00 -4.26
N LEU A 159 4.68 6.41 -5.13
CA LEU A 159 5.89 5.66 -5.46
C LEU A 159 7.08 6.35 -4.80
N MET A 160 7.88 5.62 -4.03
CA MET A 160 9.23 6.07 -3.73
C MET A 160 10.09 5.85 -4.96
N VAL A 161 10.76 6.90 -5.41
CA VAL A 161 11.74 6.85 -6.51
C VAL A 161 13.11 7.10 -5.93
N THR A 162 14.03 6.18 -6.15
CA THR A 162 15.45 6.37 -5.82
C THR A 162 16.21 6.68 -7.11
N THR A 163 16.86 7.83 -7.15
CA THR A 163 17.76 8.20 -8.24
C THR A 163 19.12 7.58 -7.95
N THR A 164 19.66 6.84 -8.91
CA THR A 164 20.95 6.14 -8.77
C THR A 164 21.89 6.48 -9.92
N LYS A 165 23.19 6.41 -9.66
CA LYS A 165 24.20 6.33 -10.72
C LYS A 165 25.06 5.11 -10.45
N ASP A 166 25.18 4.22 -11.44
CA ASP A 166 25.91 2.96 -11.30
C ASP A 166 25.44 2.16 -10.06
N LEU A 167 24.11 2.14 -9.83
CA LEU A 167 23.43 1.54 -8.66
C LEU A 167 23.77 2.16 -7.29
N VAL A 168 24.51 3.27 -7.26
CA VAL A 168 24.76 4.05 -6.04
C VAL A 168 23.64 5.08 -5.87
N PRO A 169 22.88 5.07 -4.76
CA PRO A 169 21.86 6.09 -4.49
C PRO A 169 22.42 7.50 -4.44
N GLN A 170 21.71 8.45 -5.05
CA GLN A 170 22.04 9.89 -5.05
C GLN A 170 20.97 10.71 -4.33
N SER A 171 19.70 10.35 -4.52
CA SER A 171 18.57 10.96 -3.81
C SER A 171 17.36 10.03 -3.84
N SER A 172 16.39 10.28 -2.97
CA SER A 172 15.06 9.67 -3.02
C SER A 172 13.96 10.73 -2.95
N ARG A 173 12.78 10.41 -3.48
CA ARG A 173 11.59 11.28 -3.42
C ARG A 173 10.31 10.47 -3.53
N LEU A 174 9.23 11.02 -3.01
CA LEU A 174 7.88 10.49 -3.26
C LEU A 174 7.32 11.11 -4.54
N VAL A 175 6.69 10.27 -5.36
CA VAL A 175 5.97 10.66 -6.55
C VAL A 175 4.51 10.25 -6.36
N LYS A 176 3.57 11.15 -6.70
CA LYS A 176 2.15 10.82 -6.72
C LYS A 176 1.81 10.14 -8.05
N ALA A 177 1.36 8.90 -7.98
CA ALA A 177 1.06 8.10 -9.15
C ALA A 177 -0.39 8.32 -9.62
N GLU A 178 -0.56 8.46 -10.94
CA GLU A 178 -1.87 8.62 -11.59
C GLU A 178 -2.08 7.51 -12.61
N ALA A 179 -3.05 6.63 -12.35
CA ALA A 179 -3.42 5.57 -13.28
C ALA A 179 -3.73 6.15 -14.67
N GLY A 180 -3.35 5.42 -15.71
CA GLY A 180 -3.64 5.83 -17.09
C GLY A 180 -2.77 6.95 -17.66
N ARG A 181 -1.93 7.64 -16.87
CA ARG A 181 -1.19 8.84 -17.31
C ARG A 181 0.32 8.69 -17.11
N ALA A 182 1.08 9.32 -17.99
CA ALA A 182 2.51 9.57 -17.81
C ALA A 182 2.74 10.91 -17.07
N GLY A 183 3.99 11.27 -16.80
CA GLY A 183 4.33 12.55 -16.16
C GLY A 183 3.92 12.66 -14.68
N TRP A 184 4.06 11.57 -13.91
CA TRP A 184 3.76 11.59 -12.48
C TRP A 184 4.65 12.59 -11.74
N SER A 185 4.01 13.37 -10.88
CA SER A 185 4.65 14.54 -10.26
C SER A 185 5.29 14.18 -8.93
N THR A 186 6.47 14.74 -8.69
CA THR A 186 7.13 14.69 -7.38
C THR A 186 6.26 15.40 -6.33
N VAL A 187 6.10 14.77 -5.17
CA VAL A 187 5.46 15.38 -4.00
C VAL A 187 6.39 16.47 -3.47
N ALA A 188 5.88 17.71 -3.41
CA ALA A 188 6.65 18.86 -2.95
C ALA A 188 7.27 18.62 -1.56
N GLY A 189 8.56 18.94 -1.40
CA GLY A 189 9.29 18.77 -0.14
C GLY A 189 9.66 17.33 0.21
N SER A 190 9.42 16.34 -0.67
CA SER A 190 9.76 14.93 -0.40
C SER A 190 11.19 14.52 -0.76
N VAL A 191 11.93 15.35 -1.50
CA VAL A 191 13.29 15.02 -1.95
C VAL A 191 14.23 14.90 -0.75
N ARG A 192 15.03 13.83 -0.71
CA ARG A 192 16.05 13.57 0.31
C ARG A 192 17.39 13.24 -0.36
N PRO A 193 18.52 13.72 0.18
CA PRO A 193 19.85 13.31 -0.27
C PRO A 193 20.12 11.83 0.09
N ALA A 194 21.10 11.22 -0.57
CA ALA A 194 21.46 9.81 -0.37
C ALA A 194 21.82 9.45 1.08
N ASP A 195 22.38 10.38 1.84
CA ASP A 195 22.82 10.20 3.23
C ASP A 195 21.71 10.43 4.26
N TYR A 196 20.49 10.79 3.82
CA TYR A 196 19.38 11.01 4.72
C TYR A 196 19.12 9.78 5.59
N GLN A 197 19.03 9.99 6.91
CA GLN A 197 18.87 8.92 7.90
C GLN A 197 19.98 7.86 7.81
N ASP A 198 21.22 8.32 7.64
CA ASP A 198 22.42 7.49 7.48
C ASP A 198 22.33 6.55 6.27
N GLY A 199 21.63 6.97 5.21
CA GLY A 199 21.42 6.18 3.99
C GLY A 199 20.32 5.11 4.07
N ASN A 200 19.60 5.03 5.19
CA ASN A 200 18.60 3.97 5.46
C ASN A 200 17.25 4.14 4.74
N GLN A 201 17.12 5.07 3.79
CA GLN A 201 15.84 5.40 3.14
C GLN A 201 15.94 5.47 1.62
N SER A 202 16.62 4.47 1.02
CA SER A 202 16.64 4.29 -0.44
C SER A 202 15.69 3.20 -0.92
N GLN A 203 15.02 2.47 -0.02
CA GLN A 203 13.92 1.55 -0.31
C GLN A 203 12.89 1.58 0.82
N ILE A 204 11.61 1.42 0.47
CA ILE A 204 10.49 1.33 1.42
C ILE A 204 9.54 0.17 1.10
N SER A 205 8.77 -0.25 2.08
CA SER A 205 7.51 -0.97 1.89
C SER A 205 6.46 -0.32 2.79
N GLY A 206 5.35 0.11 2.21
CA GLY A 206 4.34 0.87 2.92
C GLY A 206 3.05 0.10 3.17
N TYR A 207 2.41 0.42 4.29
CA TYR A 207 1.08 -0.07 4.64
C TYR A 207 0.29 1.05 5.33
N TYR A 208 -0.94 1.28 4.88
CA TYR A 208 -1.86 2.22 5.51
C TYR A 208 -2.95 1.46 6.27
N ASP A 209 -2.98 1.65 7.59
CA ASP A 209 -4.06 1.21 8.45
C ASP A 209 -5.04 2.38 8.64
N PRO A 210 -6.25 2.36 8.05
CA PRO A 210 -7.20 3.45 8.18
C PRO A 210 -7.92 3.49 9.53
N ILE A 211 -7.67 2.55 10.45
CA ILE A 211 -8.37 2.46 11.73
C ILE A 211 -7.98 3.62 12.64
N PRO A 212 -8.92 4.51 13.03
CA PRO A 212 -8.64 5.64 13.91
C PRO A 212 -8.11 5.21 15.27
N THR A 213 -7.14 5.97 15.78
CA THR A 213 -6.67 5.90 17.17
C THR A 213 -6.73 7.29 17.79
N ALA A 214 -6.62 7.39 19.13
CA ALA A 214 -6.61 8.70 19.81
C ALA A 214 -5.55 9.66 19.25
N ASP A 215 -4.36 9.14 18.93
CA ASP A 215 -3.22 9.93 18.43
C ASP A 215 -3.23 10.11 16.90
N SER A 216 -4.12 9.40 16.19
CA SER A 216 -4.30 9.56 14.76
C SER A 216 -5.74 9.23 14.35
N PRO A 217 -6.62 10.25 14.30
CA PRO A 217 -8.03 10.08 13.96
C PRO A 217 -8.29 9.55 12.55
N ARG A 218 -7.27 9.52 11.69
CA ARG A 218 -7.34 9.02 10.32
C ARG A 218 -6.48 7.76 10.10
N GLY A 219 -6.10 7.08 11.18
CA GLY A 219 -5.28 5.87 11.12
C GLY A 219 -3.79 6.14 10.92
N TRP A 220 -3.01 5.12 10.59
CA TRP A 220 -1.55 5.21 10.58
C TRP A 220 -0.96 4.70 9.28
N VAL A 221 0.04 5.42 8.78
CA VAL A 221 0.91 4.91 7.71
C VAL A 221 2.15 4.32 8.35
N TYR A 222 2.43 3.06 8.04
CA TYR A 222 3.62 2.33 8.43
C TYR A 222 4.55 2.22 7.22
N LEU A 223 5.82 2.54 7.42
CA LEU A 223 6.85 2.37 6.40
C LEU A 223 7.99 1.54 6.99
N VAL A 224 8.31 0.43 6.36
CA VAL A 224 9.55 -0.30 6.60
C VAL A 224 10.57 0.20 5.60
N ALA A 225 11.72 0.69 6.05
CA ALA A 225 12.77 1.20 5.18
C ALA A 225 14.10 0.45 5.37
N ASN A 226 14.90 0.45 4.29
CA ASN A 226 16.27 -0.03 4.29
C ASN A 226 17.09 0.74 3.22
N ASN A 227 18.35 0.37 3.05
CA ASN A 227 19.20 0.80 1.97
C ASN A 227 19.25 -0.19 0.79
N PHE A 228 19.55 0.32 -0.40
CA PHE A 228 19.49 -0.40 -1.67
C PHE A 228 20.33 -1.69 -1.71
N ASP A 229 21.53 -1.67 -1.13
CA ASP A 229 22.44 -2.82 -1.03
C ASP A 229 22.15 -3.73 0.19
N ARG A 230 21.14 -3.36 1.00
CA ARG A 230 20.70 -4.07 2.21
C ARG A 230 21.79 -4.24 3.26
N SER A 231 22.81 -3.38 3.25
CA SER A 231 23.88 -3.42 4.25
C SER A 231 23.48 -2.84 5.61
N ALA A 232 22.36 -2.11 5.67
CA ALA A 232 21.93 -1.44 6.89
C ALA A 232 20.74 -2.14 7.60
N PRO A 233 20.48 -1.80 8.88
CA PRO A 233 19.34 -2.35 9.61
C PRO A 233 18.00 -1.87 9.04
N VAL A 234 17.02 -2.77 9.03
CA VAL A 234 15.64 -2.43 8.69
C VAL A 234 15.05 -1.52 9.77
N ARG A 235 14.39 -0.42 9.35
CA ARG A 235 13.74 0.54 10.26
C ARG A 235 12.24 0.62 10.00
N LEU A 236 11.43 0.59 11.07
CA LEU A 236 10.00 0.82 11.00
C LEU A 236 9.68 2.26 11.41
N TYR A 237 8.97 2.99 10.55
CA TYR A 237 8.41 4.30 10.80
C TYR A 237 6.89 4.22 10.88
N ARG A 238 6.30 5.13 11.66
CA ARG A 238 4.84 5.31 11.73
C ARG A 238 4.51 6.81 11.74
N VAL A 239 3.58 7.23 10.90
CA VAL A 239 3.20 8.63 10.74
C VAL A 239 1.69 8.77 10.51
N PRO A 240 1.01 9.80 11.06
CA PRO A 240 -0.38 10.08 10.70
C PRO A 240 -0.46 10.45 9.21
N PRO A 241 -1.47 9.98 8.46
CA PRO A 241 -1.65 10.48 7.10
C PRO A 241 -1.95 11.98 7.14
N GLN A 242 -1.59 12.73 6.08
CA GLN A 242 -1.99 14.15 5.86
C GLN A 242 -3.32 14.30 5.14
#